data_AF-A0A0R1JX57-F1
#
_entry.id   AF-A0A0R1JX57-F1
#
_cell.length_a   1.000
_cell.length_b   1.000
_cell.length_c   1.000
_cell.angle_alpha   90.00
_cell.angle_beta   90.00
_cell.angle_gamma   90.00
#
_symmetry.space_group_name_H-M   'P 1'
#
loop_
_entity.id
_entity.type
_entity.pdbx_description
1 polymer ?
#
loop_
_entity_poly.entity_id
_entity_poly.type
_entity_poly.pdbx_seq_one_letter_code
_entity_poly.pdbx_strand_id
1 'polypeptide(L)' 'MQGLSEIKVGVHFDTSENKKACTDFVEFAEGTCPVMDNLTNTVPIKRTAVTIKH' A
#
# COMPACT_ATOMS: atom_id res chain seq x y z
N MET A 1 -25.56 9.19 2.35
CA MET A 1 -24.58 8.54 1.46
C MET A 1 -23.66 7.70 2.33
N GLN A 2 -23.60 6.38 2.12
CA GLN A 2 -22.65 5.53 2.85
C GLN A 2 -21.32 5.58 2.09
N GLY A 3 -20.36 6.34 2.62
CA GLY A 3 -18.98 6.35 2.13
C GLY A 3 -18.26 5.04 2.47
N LEU A 4 -17.05 4.88 1.94
CA LEU A 4 -16.19 3.75 2.28
C LEU A 4 -15.75 3.86 3.75
N SER A 5 -15.84 2.76 4.50
CA SER A 5 -15.40 2.71 5.90
C SER A 5 -13.94 2.28 6.06
N GLU A 6 -13.39 1.54 5.10
CA GLU A 6 -12.00 1.05 5.12
C GLU A 6 -11.53 0.69 3.71
N ILE A 7 -10.25 0.94 3.41
CA ILE A 7 -9.57 0.48 2.20
C ILE A 7 -8.36 -0.37 2.61
N LYS A 8 -8.28 -1.59 2.06
CA LYS A 8 -7.19 -2.55 2.29
C LYS A 8 -6.38 -2.75 1.04
N VAL A 9 -5.06 -2.63 1.15
CA VAL A 9 -4.12 -2.82 0.04
C VAL A 9 -3.15 -3.95 0.39
N GLY A 10 -3.02 -4.90 -0.54
CA GLY A 10 -2.02 -5.97 -0.50
C GLY A 10 -1.09 -5.83 -1.70
N VAL A 11 0.22 -5.85 -1.44
CA VAL A 11 1.24 -5.71 -2.49
C VAL A 11 2.01 -7.02 -2.62
N HIS A 12 2.09 -7.52 -3.85
CA HIS A 12 2.77 -8.75 -4.19
C HIS A 12 3.94 -8.43 -5.12
N PHE A 13 5.16 -8.73 -4.69
CA PHE A 13 6.36 -8.59 -5.50
C PHE A 13 6.81 -9.96 -6.01
N ASP A 14 7.07 -10.03 -7.31
CA ASP A 14 7.79 -11.11 -7.97
C ASP A 14 9.19 -10.57 -8.30
N THR A 15 10.14 -10.85 -7.41
CA THR A 15 11.48 -10.26 -7.48
C THR A 15 12.47 -11.08 -6.66
N SER A 16 13.75 -11.03 -7.07
CA SER A 16 14.87 -11.57 -6.29
C SER A 16 15.32 -10.62 -5.17
N GLU A 17 14.75 -9.42 -5.10
CA GLU A 17 15.04 -8.44 -4.05
C GLU A 17 14.60 -8.92 -2.68
N ASN A 18 15.32 -8.47 -1.64
CA ASN A 18 15.00 -8.85 -0.29
C ASN A 18 13.77 -8.11 0.25
N LYS A 19 13.24 -8.61 1.38
CA LYS A 19 12.04 -8.04 2.01
C LYS A 19 12.18 -6.59 2.43
N LYS A 20 13.38 -6.16 2.83
CA LYS A 20 13.61 -4.77 3.22
C LYS A 20 13.45 -3.85 2.01
N ALA A 21 14.11 -4.18 0.90
CA ALA A 21 14.02 -3.40 -0.34
C ALA A 21 12.57 -3.30 -0.85
N CYS A 22 11.82 -4.41 -0.80
CA CYS A 22 10.40 -4.40 -1.15
C CYS A 22 9.59 -3.52 -0.19
N THR A 23 9.85 -3.57 1.12
CA THR A 23 9.12 -2.77 2.11
C THR A 23 9.38 -1.26 1.93
N ASP A 24 10.65 -0.88 1.77
CA ASP A 24 11.08 0.49 1.53
C ASP A 24 10.42 1.04 0.24
N PHE A 25 10.32 0.22 -0.82
CA PHE A 25 9.66 0.60 -2.06
C PHE A 25 8.16 0.84 -1.88
N VAL A 26 7.46 -0.01 -1.11
CA VAL A 26 6.02 0.23 -0.87
C VAL A 26 5.82 1.49 -0.02
N GLU A 27 6.67 1.77 0.98
CA GLU A 27 6.62 3.02 1.75
C GLU A 27 6.80 4.25 0.84
N PHE A 28 7.75 4.20 -0.08
CA PHE A 28 7.90 5.23 -1.10
C PHE A 28 6.67 5.36 -2.01
N ALA A 29 6.14 4.24 -2.51
CA ALA A 29 4.98 4.23 -3.41
C ALA A 29 3.72 4.78 -2.72
N GLU A 30 3.51 4.45 -1.44
CA GLU A 30 2.39 5.00 -0.67
C GLU A 30 2.56 6.50 -0.42
N GLY A 31 3.77 6.98 -0.14
CA GLY A 31 4.06 8.40 0.06
C GLY A 31 4.08 9.25 -1.22
N THR A 32 4.03 8.64 -2.40
CA THR A 32 4.05 9.33 -3.70
C THR A 32 2.78 9.16 -4.50
N CYS A 33 1.85 8.30 -4.06
CA CYS A 33 0.62 8.02 -4.77
C CYS A 33 -0.41 9.14 -4.53
N PRO A 34 -0.73 10.00 -5.51
CA PRO A 34 -1.65 11.13 -5.32
C PRO A 34 -3.09 10.67 -4.99
N VAL A 35 -3.43 9.42 -5.31
CA VAL A 35 -4.70 8.80 -4.96
C VAL A 35 -4.76 8.46 -3.45
N MET A 36 -3.62 8.14 -2.82
CA MET A 36 -3.54 7.95 -1.36
C MET A 36 -3.80 9.27 -0.63
N ASP A 37 -3.20 10.37 -1.10
CA ASP A 37 -3.44 11.70 -0.51
C ASP A 37 -4.91 12.12 -0.60
N ASN A 38 -5.57 11.86 -1.72
CA ASN A 38 -6.97 12.24 -1.90
C ASN A 38 -7.92 11.37 -1.06
N LEU A 39 -7.63 10.07 -0.91
CA LEU A 39 -8.46 9.13 -0.16
C LEU A 39 -8.27 9.21 1.36
N THR A 40 -7.05 9.44 1.85
CA THR A 40 -6.75 9.54 3.30
C THR A 40 -7.44 10.71 3.98
N ASN A 41 -7.74 11.78 3.24
CA ASN A 41 -8.53 12.91 3.75
C ASN A 41 -9.99 12.55 4.09
N THR A 42 -10.50 11.42 3.57
CA THR A 42 -11.91 11.04 3.72
C THR A 42 -12.09 9.66 4.36
N VAL A 43 -11.13 8.74 4.21
CA VAL A 43 -11.24 7.33 4.61
C VAL A 43 -9.87 6.78 5.06
N PRO A 44 -9.79 6.07 6.21
CA PRO A 44 -8.54 5.45 6.64
C PRO A 44 -8.13 4.30 5.71
N ILE A 45 -6.87 4.33 5.25
CA ILE A 45 -6.25 3.28 4.43
C ILE A 45 -5.29 2.46 5.30
N LYS A 46 -5.42 1.14 5.29
CA LYS A 46 -4.52 0.23 6.02
C LYS A 46 -3.84 -0.74 5.07
N ARG A 47 -2.50 -0.72 5.07
CA ARG A 47 -1.70 -1.77 4.41
C ARG A 47 -1.89 -3.08 5.15
N THR A 48 -2.29 -4.12 4.43
CA THR A 48 -2.66 -5.40 5.05
C THR A 48 -1.55 -6.44 4.95
N ALA A 49 -0.78 -6.45 3.85
CA ALA A 49 0.35 -7.36 3.69
C ALA A 49 1.30 -6.92 2.57
N VAL A 50 2.60 -7.20 2.73
CA VAL A 50 3.59 -7.23 1.65
C VAL A 50 4.04 -8.68 1.50
N THR A 51 3.77 -9.27 0.34
CA THR A 51 4.10 -10.67 0.04
C THR A 51 5.15 -10.72 -1.07
N ILE A 52 6.19 -11.52 -0.86
CA ILE A 52 7.25 -11.75 -1.84
C ILE A 52 7.10 -13.19 -2.31
N LYS A 53 7.01 -13.41 -3.61
CA LYS A 53 7.03 -14.75 -4.19
C LYS A 53 8.41 -14.98 -4.83
N HIS A 54 8.95 -16.17 -4.55
CA HIS A 54 10.13 -16.73 -5.20
C HIS A 54 9.70 -17.87 -6.12
#